data_AF-A0AAD9JVL2-F1
#
_entry.id   AF-A0AAD9JVL2-F1
#
_cell.length_a   1.000
_cell.length_b   1.000
_cell.length_c   1.000
_cell.angle_alpha   90.00
_cell.angle_beta   90.00
_cell.angle_gamma   90.00
#
_symmetry.space_group_name_H-M   'P 1'
#
loop_
_entity.id
_entity.type
_entity.pdbx_description
1 polymer ?
#
loop_
_entity_poly.entity_id
_entity_poly.type
_entity_poly.pdbx_seq_one_letter_code
_entity_poly.pdbx_strand_id
1 'polypeptide(L)'
;MVQLFYYETRGKNYYRLLKHEGHPSKILLFPYEGWARPACMTYWILDVPWWSKKRCRVVEVCGTKKNTTKAKIVNSGSGDMCVVGRFKKTPFEPDFKLFLTTNVSNADFQLGYSMTGTLERGDRRKGNWQMTHYAMIKRKGY
;
A
#
# COMPACT_ATOMS: atom_id res chain seq x y z
N MET A 1 -15.50 -17.92 -13.27
CA MET A 1 -16.05 -16.83 -12.42
C MET A 1 -15.00 -15.79 -11.97
N VAL A 2 -13.69 -15.98 -12.22
CA VAL A 2 -12.63 -15.03 -11.79
C VAL A 2 -12.60 -13.73 -12.61
N GLN A 3 -12.93 -13.79 -13.91
CA GLN A 3 -12.99 -12.60 -14.78
C GLN A 3 -14.14 -11.64 -14.42
N LEU A 4 -15.25 -12.13 -13.85
CA LEU A 4 -16.38 -11.26 -13.44
C LEU A 4 -15.98 -10.32 -12.30
N PHE A 5 -15.29 -10.85 -11.29
CA PHE A 5 -14.76 -10.06 -10.17
C PHE A 5 -13.80 -8.94 -10.65
N TYR A 6 -13.06 -9.17 -11.74
CA TYR A 6 -12.19 -8.14 -12.32
C TYR A 6 -13.00 -6.91 -12.73
N TYR A 7 -14.00 -7.11 -13.60
CA TYR A 7 -14.83 -6.03 -14.12
C TYR A 7 -15.70 -5.39 -13.02
N GLU A 8 -16.08 -6.17 -12.01
CA GLU A 8 -16.86 -5.67 -10.88
C GLU A 8 -16.06 -4.77 -9.94
N THR A 9 -14.77 -5.06 -9.72
CA THR A 9 -13.95 -4.37 -8.72
C THR A 9 -12.99 -3.33 -9.28
N ARG A 10 -12.68 -3.41 -10.58
CA ARG A 10 -11.78 -2.46 -11.25
C ARG A 10 -12.31 -1.03 -11.15
N GLY A 11 -11.49 -0.14 -10.62
CA GLY A 11 -11.85 1.28 -10.44
C GLY A 11 -12.95 1.54 -9.40
N LYS A 12 -13.40 0.52 -8.65
CA LYS A 12 -14.34 0.70 -7.54
C LYS A 12 -13.62 1.22 -6.30
N ASN A 13 -14.41 1.76 -5.38
CA ASN A 13 -13.94 2.34 -4.12
C ASN A 13 -12.99 1.39 -3.35
N TYR A 14 -11.76 1.86 -3.12
CA TYR A 14 -10.70 1.10 -2.41
C TYR A 14 -11.14 0.60 -1.03
N TYR A 15 -11.95 1.36 -0.29
CA TYR A 15 -12.36 1.02 1.06
C TYR A 15 -13.28 -0.21 1.11
N ARG A 16 -14.15 -0.38 0.08
CA ARG A 16 -14.98 -1.58 -0.03
C ARG A 16 -14.13 -2.79 -0.36
N LEU A 17 -13.16 -2.64 -1.25
CA LEU A 17 -12.25 -3.72 -1.63
C LEU A 17 -11.38 -4.16 -0.45
N LEU A 18 -10.75 -3.22 0.27
CA LEU A 18 -9.95 -3.55 1.47
C LEU A 18 -10.76 -4.32 2.53
N LYS A 19 -12.05 -4.00 2.70
CA LYS A 19 -12.93 -4.77 3.59
C LYS A 19 -13.23 -6.18 3.09
N HIS A 20 -13.39 -6.35 1.78
CA HIS A 20 -13.63 -7.65 1.16
C HIS A 20 -12.41 -8.57 1.25
N GLU A 21 -11.23 -8.03 0.93
CA GLU A 21 -9.97 -8.80 0.90
C GLU A 21 -9.54 -9.28 2.29
N GLY A 22 -9.75 -8.44 3.30
CA GLY A 22 -9.44 -8.76 4.68
C GLY A 22 -8.85 -7.58 5.43
N HIS A 23 -9.22 -7.48 6.70
CA HIS A 23 -8.76 -6.43 7.61
C HIS A 23 -8.03 -7.07 8.81
N PRO A 24 -6.81 -6.61 9.15
CA PRO A 24 -6.03 -5.58 8.47
C PRO A 24 -5.42 -6.08 7.15
N SER A 25 -5.21 -5.19 6.19
CA SER A 25 -4.80 -5.57 4.83
C SER A 25 -3.28 -5.69 4.73
N LYS A 26 -2.80 -6.83 4.20
CA LYS A 26 -1.37 -7.09 3.99
C LYS A 26 -0.94 -6.56 2.61
N ILE A 27 0.07 -5.70 2.62
CA ILE A 27 0.69 -5.11 1.44
C ILE A 27 2.06 -5.75 1.25
N LEU A 28 2.23 -6.45 0.14
CA LEU A 28 3.51 -7.01 -0.28
C LEU A 28 4.32 -5.92 -0.96
N LEU A 29 5.59 -5.75 -0.54
CA LEU A 29 6.49 -4.78 -1.14
C LEU A 29 7.57 -5.52 -1.92
N PHE A 30 7.64 -5.21 -3.21
CA PHE A 30 8.66 -5.75 -4.11
C PHE A 30 9.67 -4.65 -4.43
N PRO A 31 10.98 -4.90 -4.27
CA PRO A 31 12.00 -3.87 -4.49
C PRO A 31 11.95 -3.33 -5.92
N TYR A 32 12.08 -2.01 -6.06
CA TYR A 32 12.30 -1.38 -7.36
C TYR A 32 13.79 -1.42 -7.72
N GLU A 33 14.12 -1.91 -8.90
CA GLU A 33 15.51 -2.15 -9.33
C GLU A 33 16.38 -0.89 -9.33
N GLY A 34 15.79 0.29 -9.53
CA GLY A 34 16.50 1.58 -9.47
C GLY A 34 16.79 2.09 -8.05
N TRP A 35 16.44 1.34 -7.00
CA TRP A 35 16.65 1.75 -5.61
C TRP A 35 17.98 1.24 -5.06
N ALA A 36 18.82 2.17 -4.59
CA ALA A 36 20.22 1.90 -4.23
C ALA A 36 20.44 1.10 -2.93
N ARG A 37 19.39 0.72 -2.19
CA ARG A 37 19.54 -0.06 -0.93
C ARG A 37 18.98 -1.47 -1.10
N PRO A 38 19.61 -2.49 -0.49
CA PRO A 38 19.04 -3.82 -0.43
C PRO A 38 17.70 -3.73 0.30
N ALA A 39 16.62 -3.85 -0.46
CA ALA A 39 15.29 -3.87 0.08
C ALA A 39 15.00 -5.30 0.54
N CYS A 40 15.11 -5.53 1.85
CA CYS A 40 14.67 -6.78 2.45
C CYS A 40 13.21 -7.04 2.07
N MET A 41 12.82 -8.32 1.95
CA MET A 41 11.42 -8.69 1.86
C MET A 41 10.67 -8.12 3.05
N THR A 42 9.97 -7.02 2.81
CA THR A 42 9.17 -6.33 3.80
C THR A 42 7.72 -6.40 3.34
N TYR A 43 6.83 -6.54 4.29
CA TYR A 43 5.42 -6.36 4.02
C TYR A 43 4.89 -5.37 5.04
N TRP A 44 3.92 -4.59 4.59
CA TRP A 44 3.23 -3.66 5.45
C TRP A 44 1.86 -4.21 5.79
N ILE A 45 1.41 -3.92 7.01
CA ILE A 45 0.04 -4.16 7.42
C ILE A 45 -0.62 -2.79 7.50
N LEU A 46 -1.68 -2.62 6.72
CA LEU A 46 -2.49 -1.42 6.68
C LEU A 46 -3.79 -1.67 7.44
N ASP A 47 -3.98 -0.89 8.49
CA ASP A 47 -5.15 -0.93 9.35
C ASP A 47 -5.89 0.41 9.24
N VAL A 48 -6.99 0.40 8.49
CA VAL A 48 -7.89 1.55 8.36
C VAL A 48 -9.03 1.38 9.39
N PRO A 49 -9.08 2.19 10.46
CA PRO A 49 -10.14 2.10 11.44
C PRO A 49 -11.51 2.40 10.82
N TRP A 50 -12.53 1.69 11.27
CA TRP A 50 -13.90 1.86 10.77
C TRP A 50 -14.45 3.28 10.97
N TRP A 51 -14.02 3.97 12.03
CA TRP A 51 -14.46 5.32 12.40
C TRP A 51 -13.75 6.45 11.64
N SER A 52 -12.68 6.17 10.88
CA SER A 52 -11.95 7.22 10.14
C SER A 52 -11.43 6.73 8.79
N LYS A 53 -11.91 7.39 7.73
CA LYS A 53 -11.42 7.19 6.35
C LYS A 53 -10.16 8.00 6.02
N LYS A 54 -9.74 8.92 6.90
CA LYS A 54 -8.63 9.87 6.66
C LYS A 54 -7.34 9.51 7.39
N ARG A 55 -7.39 8.52 8.27
CA ARG A 55 -6.27 8.07 9.10
C ARG A 55 -6.18 6.56 9.02
N CYS A 56 -4.98 6.04 9.09
CA CYS A 56 -4.73 4.61 9.18
C CYS A 56 -3.49 4.35 10.05
N ARG A 57 -3.40 3.14 10.55
CA ARG A 57 -2.20 2.61 11.20
C ARG A 57 -1.44 1.79 10.16
N VAL A 58 -0.14 2.02 10.08
CA VAL A 58 0.76 1.28 9.19
C VAL A 58 1.78 0.57 10.06
N VAL A 59 1.89 -0.75 9.88
CA VAL A 59 2.90 -1.57 10.54
C VAL A 59 3.84 -2.12 9.49
N GLU A 60 5.10 -1.72 9.55
CA GLU A 60 6.16 -2.29 8.72
C GLU A 60 6.74 -3.52 9.41
N VAL A 61 6.74 -4.65 8.69
CA VAL A 61 7.33 -5.91 9.15
C VAL A 61 8.56 -6.21 8.29
N CYS A 62 9.71 -6.32 8.95
CA CYS A 62 10.99 -6.65 8.34
C CYS A 62 11.64 -7.78 9.15
N GLY A 63 11.52 -9.02 8.68
CA GLY A 63 11.89 -10.20 9.46
C GLY A 63 11.15 -10.24 10.80
N THR A 64 11.88 -10.27 11.91
CA THR A 64 11.32 -10.24 13.28
C THR A 64 10.96 -8.83 13.78
N LYS A 65 11.46 -7.77 13.12
CA LYS A 65 11.24 -6.39 13.56
C LYS A 65 9.90 -5.88 13.05
N LYS A 66 9.10 -5.29 13.95
CA LYS A 66 7.83 -4.63 13.64
C LYS A 66 7.88 -3.17 14.08
N ASN A 67 7.57 -2.26 13.17
CA ASN A 67 7.53 -0.83 13.45
C ASN A 67 6.17 -0.27 13.10
N THR A 68 5.56 0.49 14.01
CA THR A 68 4.20 0.99 13.84
C THR A 68 4.21 2.51 13.74
N THR A 69 3.36 3.05 12.88
CA THR A 69 3.11 4.50 12.82
C THR A 69 1.66 4.81 12.46
N LYS A 70 1.24 6.04 12.76
CA LYS A 70 -0.03 6.61 12.30
C LYS A 70 0.22 7.40 11.02
N ALA A 71 -0.57 7.13 9.99
CA ALA A 71 -0.47 7.77 8.69
C ALA A 71 -1.80 8.43 8.30
N LYS A 72 -1.72 9.35 7.34
CA LYS A 72 -2.86 10.08 6.80
C LYS A 72 -3.18 9.54 5.40
N ILE A 73 -4.46 9.39 5.11
CA ILE A 73 -4.96 9.09 3.78
C ILE A 73 -5.29 10.44 3.13
N VAL A 74 -4.62 10.77 2.02
CA VAL A 74 -4.62 12.13 1.43
C VAL A 74 -5.41 12.21 0.13
N ASN A 75 -5.29 11.20 -0.74
CA ASN A 75 -6.03 11.14 -1.99
C ASN A 75 -6.85 9.86 -2.02
N SER A 76 -8.15 10.04 -2.22
CA SER A 76 -9.19 9.00 -2.19
C SER A 76 -10.14 9.19 -3.37
N GLY A 77 -9.57 9.36 -4.58
CA GLY A 77 -10.34 9.24 -5.81
C GLY A 77 -11.09 7.89 -5.87
N SER A 78 -12.05 7.74 -6.77
CA SER A 78 -12.74 6.47 -6.95
C SER A 78 -11.74 5.39 -7.39
N GLY A 79 -11.31 4.56 -6.44
CA GLY A 79 -10.39 3.43 -6.69
C GLY A 79 -8.95 3.65 -6.26
N ASP A 80 -8.54 4.88 -5.98
CA ASP A 80 -7.17 5.18 -5.57
C ASP A 80 -7.07 5.51 -4.08
N MET A 81 -5.94 5.16 -3.49
CA MET A 81 -5.61 5.41 -2.10
C MET A 81 -4.17 5.88 -2.00
N CYS A 82 -3.97 7.08 -1.46
CA CYS A 82 -2.64 7.59 -1.12
C CYS A 82 -2.49 7.71 0.40
N VAL A 83 -1.55 6.95 0.97
CA VAL A 83 -1.19 6.97 2.39
C VAL A 83 0.15 7.67 2.55
N VAL A 84 0.19 8.69 3.40
CA VAL A 84 1.40 9.47 3.69
C VAL A 84 1.67 9.44 5.19
N GLY A 85 2.91 9.17 5.57
CA GLY A 85 3.30 9.12 6.98
C GLY A 85 4.82 9.09 7.16
N ARG A 86 5.24 8.89 8.40
CA ARG A 86 6.66 8.78 8.78
C ARG A 86 6.79 7.77 9.90
N PHE A 87 7.77 6.87 9.83
CA PHE A 87 8.10 6.03 10.97
C PHE A 87 9.00 6.78 11.93
N LYS A 88 8.74 6.68 13.24
CA LYS A 88 9.52 7.35 14.28
C LYS A 88 10.64 6.47 14.83
N LYS A 89 11.36 5.75 13.97
CA LYS A 89 12.46 4.87 14.41
C LYS A 89 13.72 5.65 14.71
N THR A 90 14.07 6.57 13.81
CA THR A 90 15.24 7.45 13.94
C THR A 90 14.85 8.87 13.52
N PRO A 91 15.58 9.90 13.99
CA PRO A 91 15.34 11.30 13.62
C PRO A 91 15.45 11.58 12.11
N PHE A 92 16.20 10.73 11.40
CA PHE A 92 16.48 10.86 9.96
C PHE A 92 15.63 9.97 9.08
N GLU A 93 14.62 9.28 9.62
CA GLU A 93 13.81 8.42 8.76
C GLU A 93 13.06 9.24 7.71
N PRO A 94 13.07 8.84 6.43
CA PRO A 94 12.33 9.55 5.41
C PRO A 94 10.82 9.41 5.66
N ASP A 95 10.08 10.42 5.22
CA ASP A 95 8.65 10.27 5.02
C ASP A 95 8.40 9.17 3.98
N PHE A 96 7.22 8.59 4.02
CA PHE A 96 6.76 7.65 3.01
C PHE A 96 5.46 8.12 2.38
N LYS A 97 5.28 7.73 1.13
CA LYS A 97 4.07 7.90 0.35
C LYS A 97 3.78 6.58 -0.36
N LEU A 98 2.75 5.91 0.11
CA LEU A 98 2.23 4.68 -0.47
C LEU A 98 1.03 5.04 -1.34
N PHE A 99 1.09 4.69 -2.62
CA PHE A 99 -0.02 4.79 -3.55
C PHE A 99 -0.52 3.39 -3.88
N LEU A 100 -1.84 3.19 -3.85
CA LEU A 100 -2.51 1.95 -4.24
C LEU A 100 -3.72 2.29 -5.11
N THR A 101 -3.96 1.50 -6.15
CA THR A 101 -5.11 1.61 -7.05
C THR A 101 -5.84 0.28 -7.18
N THR A 102 -7.17 0.36 -7.31
CA THR A 102 -8.02 -0.77 -7.72
C THR A 102 -8.09 -0.92 -9.24
N ASN A 103 -7.52 0.01 -10.02
CA ASN A 103 -7.41 -0.13 -11.46
C ASN A 103 -6.21 -1.01 -11.84
N VAL A 104 -6.30 -2.29 -11.46
CA VAL A 104 -5.24 -3.28 -11.65
C VAL A 104 -5.15 -3.70 -13.11
N SER A 105 -3.93 -3.90 -13.62
CA SER A 105 -3.70 -4.40 -14.97
C SER A 105 -4.22 -5.84 -15.14
N ASN A 106 -4.51 -6.26 -16.37
CA ASN A 106 -4.93 -7.65 -16.62
C ASN A 106 -3.87 -8.66 -16.15
N ALA A 107 -2.59 -8.35 -16.35
CA ALA A 107 -1.47 -9.20 -15.96
C ALA A 107 -1.39 -9.35 -14.43
N ASP A 108 -1.42 -8.23 -13.70
CA ASP A 108 -1.38 -8.26 -12.23
C ASP A 108 -2.60 -8.94 -11.63
N PHE A 109 -3.77 -8.80 -12.27
CA PHE A 109 -4.97 -9.49 -11.84
C PHE A 109 -4.88 -11.01 -12.03
N GLN A 110 -4.29 -11.47 -13.14
CA GLN A 110 -4.02 -12.90 -13.38
C GLN A 110 -3.04 -13.47 -12.35
N LEU A 111 -2.09 -12.66 -11.88
CA LEU A 111 -1.19 -12.99 -10.76
C LEU A 111 -1.89 -13.00 -9.39
N GLY A 112 -3.17 -12.66 -9.34
CA GLY A 112 -3.99 -12.73 -8.13
C GLY A 112 -3.97 -11.47 -7.27
N TYR A 113 -3.55 -10.32 -7.81
CA TYR A 113 -3.59 -9.05 -7.08
C TYR A 113 -4.93 -8.34 -7.23
N SER A 114 -5.42 -7.78 -6.12
CA SER A 114 -6.66 -6.99 -6.04
C SER A 114 -6.38 -5.49 -6.04
N MET A 115 -5.21 -5.06 -5.55
CA MET A 115 -4.72 -3.69 -5.66
C MET A 115 -3.23 -3.71 -5.96
N THR A 116 -2.79 -2.71 -6.71
CA THR A 116 -1.38 -2.52 -7.09
C THR A 116 -0.99 -1.07 -6.89
N GLY A 117 0.31 -0.79 -6.87
CA GLY A 117 0.79 0.57 -6.71
C GLY A 117 2.24 0.62 -6.31
N THR A 118 2.61 1.69 -5.61
CA THR A 118 4.00 2.10 -5.45
C THR A 118 4.25 2.66 -4.06
N LEU A 119 5.47 2.44 -3.57
CA LEU A 119 5.95 3.01 -2.33
C LEU A 119 7.14 3.91 -2.61
N GLU A 120 6.96 5.18 -2.26
CA GLU A 120 7.97 6.21 -2.34
C GLU A 120 8.47 6.57 -0.93
N ARG A 121 9.75 6.91 -0.83
CA ARG A 121 10.38 7.45 0.38
C ARG A 121 11.04 8.78 0.06
N GLY A 122 11.02 9.72 0.99
CA GLY A 122 11.66 11.01 0.78
C GLY A 122 11.32 12.07 1.81
N ASP A 123 11.34 13.34 1.40
CA ASP A 123 11.03 14.49 2.24
C ASP A 123 9.73 15.14 1.76
N ARG A 124 8.67 15.02 2.55
CA ARG A 124 7.36 15.57 2.21
C ARG A 124 7.36 17.09 2.10
N ARG A 125 8.21 17.79 2.87
CA ARG A 125 8.26 19.27 2.87
C ARG A 125 8.90 19.80 1.60
N LYS A 126 9.92 19.09 1.09
CA LYS A 126 10.62 19.44 -0.15
C LYS A 126 9.94 18.89 -1.40
N GLY A 127 9.00 17.97 -1.26
CA GLY A 127 8.35 17.29 -2.39
C GLY A 127 9.24 16.26 -3.10
N ASN A 128 10.40 15.96 -2.52
CA ASN A 128 11.36 15.02 -3.08
C ASN A 128 10.94 13.60 -2.68
N TRP A 129 10.45 12.84 -3.65
CA TRP A 129 10.03 11.46 -3.48
C TRP A 129 10.86 10.57 -4.41
N GLN A 130 11.34 9.44 -3.89
CA GLN A 130 12.01 8.42 -4.68
C GLN A 130 11.26 7.10 -4.54
N MET A 131 10.96 6.49 -5.68
CA MET A 131 10.34 5.17 -5.73
C MET A 131 11.30 4.12 -5.15
N THR A 132 10.76 3.28 -4.27
CA THR A 132 11.55 2.25 -3.58
C THR A 132 11.02 0.85 -3.80
N HIS A 133 9.69 0.69 -3.86
CA HIS A 133 9.04 -0.60 -4.02
C HIS A 133 7.78 -0.48 -4.87
N TYR A 134 7.43 -1.57 -5.54
CA TYR A 134 6.06 -1.84 -5.95
C TYR A 134 5.27 -2.39 -4.76
N ALA A 135 4.00 -2.03 -4.65
CA ALA A 135 3.14 -2.37 -3.53
C ALA A 135 1.89 -3.11 -4.03
N MET A 136 1.71 -4.36 -3.59
CA MET A 136 0.61 -5.21 -4.06
C MET A 136 -0.22 -5.74 -2.89
N ILE A 137 -1.53 -5.84 -3.09
CA ILE A 137 -2.44 -6.56 -2.19
C ILE A 137 -2.95 -7.79 -2.92
N LYS A 138 -2.79 -8.96 -2.30
CA LYS A 138 -3.34 -10.21 -2.83
C LYS A 138 -4.85 -10.25 -2.68
N ARG A 139 -5.51 -10.88 -3.64
CA ARG A 139 -6.92 -11.21 -3.56
C ARG A 139 -7.14 -12.36 -2.57
N LYS A 140 -8.23 -12.31 -1.80
CA LYS A 140 -8.70 -13.37 -0.92
C LYS A 140 -8.96 -14.64 -1.74
N GLY A 141 -8.30 -15.72 -1.34
CA GLY A 141 -8.40 -17.03 -2.02
C GLY A 141 -7.37 -17.25 -3.15
N TYR A 142 -6.37 -16.37 -3.30
CA TYR A 142 -5.18 -16.49 -4.16
C TYR A 142 -3.89 -16.36 -3.32
#